data_AF-A0A820W9C0-F1
#
_entry.id   AF-A0A820W9C0-F1
#
_cell.length_a   1.000
_cell.length_b   1.000
_cell.length_c   1.000
_cell.angle_alpha   90.00
_cell.angle_beta   90.00
_cell.angle_gamma   90.00
#
_symmetry.space_group_name_H-M   'P 1'
#
loop_
_entity.id
_entity.type
_entity.pdbx_description
1 polymer ?
#
loop_
_entity_poly.entity_id
_entity_poly.type
_entity_poly.pdbx_seq_one_letter_code
_entity_poly.pdbx_strand_id
1 'polypeptide(L)' 'LLVQASHVENSGRNQTNREYMREYVLPDWVDVDNLRAKMSEDSTLTVEAPIPHDRIPILNRQIKITQ' A
#
# COMPACT_ATOMS: atom_id res chain seq x y z
N LEU A 1 -9.59 -4.63 1.18
CA LEU A 1 -9.16 -3.25 1.53
C LEU A 1 -9.94 -2.26 0.68
N LEU A 2 -10.75 -1.42 1.32
CA LEU A 2 -11.46 -0.32 0.65
C LEU A 2 -10.66 0.97 0.84
N VAL A 3 -10.33 1.63 -0.27
CA VAL A 3 -9.66 2.93 -0.32
C VAL A 3 -10.67 3.97 -0.76
N GLN A 4 -10.87 5.00 0.06
CA GLN A 4 -11.77 6.12 -0.23
C GLN A 4 -11.04 7.44 -0.02
N ALA A 5 -11.22 8.36 -0.97
CA ALA A 5 -10.76 9.74 -0.86
C ALA A 5 -11.77 10.69 -1.51
N SER A 6 -11.96 11.86 -0.91
CA SER A 6 -12.76 12.96 -1.47
C SER A 6 -11.90 14.21 -1.48
N HIS A 7 -11.86 14.88 -2.63
CA HIS A 7 -11.11 16.10 -2.86
C HIS A 7 -12.02 17.18 -3.42
N VAL A 8 -12.00 18.35 -2.78
CA VAL A 8 -12.80 19.49 -3.17
C VAL A 8 -11.87 20.63 -3.56
N GLU A 9 -11.87 20.98 -4.84
CA GLU A 9 -11.19 22.17 -5.35
C GLU A 9 -12.18 23.32 -5.50
N ASN A 10 -11.81 24.50 -5.00
CA ASN A 10 -12.60 25.71 -5.17
C ASN A 10 -11.82 26.72 -6.02
N SER A 11 -12.33 26.97 -7.22
CA SER A 11 -11.80 27.96 -8.16
C SER A 11 -12.82 29.09 -8.32
N GLY A 12 -12.86 29.99 -7.35
CA GLY A 12 -13.63 31.23 -7.37
C GLY A 12 -15.14 31.05 -7.43
N ARG A 13 -15.69 30.82 -8.64
CA ARG A 13 -17.12 30.55 -8.86
C ARG A 13 -17.45 29.05 -9.01
N ASN A 14 -16.44 28.21 -9.25
CA ASN A 14 -16.65 26.80 -9.53
C ASN A 14 -16.06 25.94 -8.42
N GLN A 15 -16.83 24.96 -7.97
CA GLN A 15 -16.37 23.90 -7.09
C GLN A 15 -16.27 22.61 -7.89
N THR A 16 -15.12 21.94 -7.80
CA THR A 16 -14.93 20.60 -8.37
C THR A 16 -14.79 19.61 -7.24
N ASN A 17 -15.70 18.64 -7.15
CA ASN A 17 -15.58 17.50 -6.25
C ASN A 17 -15.02 16.32 -7.04
N ARG A 18 -13.99 15.65 -6.50
CA ARG A 18 -13.43 14.41 -7.03
C ARG A 18 -13.45 13.37 -5.92
N GLU A 19 -14.08 12.24 -6.23
CA GLU A 19 -14.14 11.10 -5.32
C GLU A 19 -13.38 9.94 -5.95
N TYR A 20 -12.52 9.31 -5.16
CA TYR A 20 -11.77 8.12 -5.54
C TYR A 20 -12.17 6.99 -4.62
N MET A 21 -12.66 5.90 -5.20
CA MET A 21 -12.98 4.68 -4.48
C MET A 21 -12.39 3.49 -5.22
N ARG A 22 -11.54 2.72 -4.55
CA ARG A 22 -11.04 1.45 -5.08
C ARG A 22 -11.02 0.38 -4.01
N GLU A 23 -11.43 -0.81 -4.40
CA GLU A 23 -11.36 -2.00 -3.57
C GLU A 23 -10.24 -2.92 -4.06
N TYR A 24 -9.48 -3.44 -3.10
CA TYR A 24 -8.39 -4.38 -3.33
C TYR A 24 -8.62 -5.63 -2.49
N VAL A 25 -8.46 -6.80 -3.13
CA VAL A 25 -8.39 -8.06 -2.41
C VAL A 25 -6.99 -8.17 -1.80
N LEU A 26 -6.94 -8.34 -0.48
CA LEU A 26 -5.68 -8.56 0.21
C LEU A 26 -5.32 -10.05 0.14
N PRO A 27 -4.03 -10.38 -0.04
CA PRO A 27 -3.54 -11.74 0.16
C PRO A 27 -3.81 -12.25 1.57
N ASP A 28 -3.84 -13.58 1.74
CA ASP A 28 -4.11 -14.28 3.00
C ASP A 28 -3.14 -13.94 4.14
N TRP A 29 -1.93 -13.53 3.78
CA TRP A 29 -0.83 -13.29 4.71
C TRP A 29 -0.70 -11.84 5.14
N VAL A 30 -1.47 -10.92 4.53
CA VAL A 30 -1.42 -9.51 4.90
C VAL A 30 -2.15 -9.32 6.22
N ASP A 31 -1.41 -8.90 7.24
CA ASP A 31 -1.99 -8.48 8.50
C ASP A 31 -2.56 -7.06 8.38
N VAL A 32 -3.87 -6.94 8.60
CA VAL A 32 -4.61 -5.69 8.45
C VAL A 32 -4.24 -4.68 9.54
N ASP A 33 -3.88 -5.14 10.74
CA ASP A 33 -3.52 -4.27 11.86
C ASP A 33 -2.19 -3.54 11.59
N ASN A 34 -1.32 -4.18 10.80
CA ASN A 34 0.00 -3.67 10.44
C ASN A 34 0.03 -2.92 9.09
N LEU A 35 -1.11 -2.69 8.45
CA LEU A 35 -1.19 -1.86 7.25
C LEU A 35 -0.91 -0.40 7.59
N ARG A 36 -0.06 0.25 6.79
CA ARG A 36 0.25 1.67 6.91
C ARG A 36 -0.12 2.35 5.60
N ALA A 37 -0.80 3.48 5.70
CA ALA A 37 -1.15 4.29 4.55
C ALA A 37 -0.50 5.67 4.68
N LYS A 38 0.04 6.18 3.59
CA LYS A 38 0.63 7.52 3.52
C LYS A 38 0.26 8.18 2.20
N MET A 39 -0.22 9.41 2.29
CA MET A 39 -0.40 10.29 1.13
C MET A 39 0.86 11.13 0.97
N SER A 40 1.44 11.13 -0.23
CA SER A 40 2.57 11.99 -0.59
C SER A 40 2.08 13.33 -1.15
N GLU A 41 2.95 14.33 -1.18
CA GLU A 41 2.63 15.70 -1.64
C GLU A 41 2.22 15.74 -3.12
N ASP A 42 2.71 14.78 -3.92
CA ASP A 42 2.33 14.54 -5.32
C ASP A 42 0.96 13.86 -5.49
N SER A 43 0.16 13.77 -4.43
CA SER A 43 -1.17 13.13 -4.41
C SER A 43 -1.19 11.62 -4.65
N THR A 44 -0.07 10.93 -4.40
CA THR A 44 0.00 9.46 -4.42
C THR A 44 -0.32 8.88 -3.05
N LEU A 45 -1.38 8.07 -2.95
CA LEU A 45 -1.66 7.25 -1.77
C LEU A 45 -0.87 5.93 -1.87
N THR A 46 0.04 5.73 -0.94
CA THR A 46 0.79 4.48 -0.78
C THR A 46 0.22 3.71 0.40
N VAL A 47 -0.01 2.41 0.21
CA VAL A 47 -0.41 1.47 1.26
C VAL A 47 0.64 0.37 1.33
N GLU A 48 1.27 0.21 2.49
CA GLU A 48 2.36 -0.73 2.73
C GLU A 48 2.01 -1.68 3.89
N ALA A 49 2.51 -2.91 3.83
CA ALA A 49 2.38 -3.92 4.89
C ALA A 49 3.72 -4.66 5.05
N PRO A 50 4.11 -5.03 6.28
CA PRO A 50 5.29 -5.86 6.50
C PRO A 50 5.05 -7.28 5.96
N ILE A 51 6.09 -7.87 5.36
CA ILE A 51 6.07 -9.27 4.95
C ILE A 51 6.32 -10.13 6.20
N PRO A 52 5.48 -11.13 6.50
CA PRO A 52 5.70 -12.03 7.62
C PRO A 52 7.07 -12.72 7.51
N HIS A 53 7.79 -12.87 8.63
CA HIS A 53 9.13 -13.46 8.64
C HIS A 53 9.22 -14.85 8.00
N ASP A 54 8.17 -15.66 8.16
CA ASP A 54 8.08 -17.01 7.57
C ASP A 54 8.05 -16.99 6.03
N ARG A 55 7.66 -15.86 5.43
CA ARG A 55 7.56 -15.67 3.98
C ARG A 55 8.82 -15.03 3.37
N ILE A 56 9.82 -14.69 4.19
CA ILE A 56 11.08 -14.12 3.69
C ILE A 56 11.94 -15.27 3.13
N PRO A 57 12.23 -15.32 1.82
CA PRO A 57 13.10 -16.35 1.27
C PRO A 57 14.48 -16.24 1.93
N ILE A 58 14.91 -17.31 2.58
CA ILE A 58 16.22 -17.41 3.23
C ILE A 58 17.35 -17.20 2.20
N LEU A 59 17.89 -15.97 2.12
CA LEU A 59 18.94 -15.61 1.16
C LEU A 59 20.35 -16.11 1.54
N ASN A 60 20.49 -16.98 2.55
CA ASN A 60 21.79 -17.49 3.01
C ASN A 60 21.94 -19.00 2.77
N ARG A 61 21.78 -19.46 1.52
CA ARG A 61 22.24 -20.81 1.15
C ARG A 61 23.75 -20.74 0.91
N GLN A 62 24.55 -21.03 1.95
CA GLN A 62 25.97 -21.34 1.77
C GLN A 62 26.07 -22.49 0.76
N ILE A 63 26.51 -22.19 -0.47
CA ILE A 63 26.83 -23.22 -1.44
C ILE A 63 28.13 -23.84 -0.95
N LYS A 64 28.06 -25.02 -0.32
CA LYS A 64 29.25 -25.80 -0.03
C LYS A 64 29.88 -26.18 -1.38
N ILE A 65 31.02 -25.57 -1.68
CA ILE A 65 31.86 -26.00 -2.80
C ILE A 65 32.56 -27.28 -2.32
N THR A 66 32.19 -28.43 -2.86
CA THR A 66 32.89 -29.69 -2.60
C THR A 66 34.14 -29.73 -3.49
N GLN A 67 35.30 -30.01 -2.90
CA GLN A 67 36.58 -30.22 -3.58
C GLN A 67 36.66 -31.62 -4.20
#